data_AF-A0AAV1FNJ3-F1
#
_entry.id   AF-A0AAV1FNJ3-F1
#
_cell.length_a   1.000
_cell.length_b   1.000
_cell.length_c   1.000
_cell.angle_alpha   90.00
_cell.angle_beta   90.00
_cell.angle_gamma   90.00
#
_symmetry.space_group_name_H-M   'P 1'
#
loop_
_entity.id
_entity.type
_entity.pdbx_description
1 polymer ?
#
loop_
_entity_poly.entity_id
_entity_poly.type
_entity_poly.pdbx_seq_one_letter_code
_entity_poly.pdbx_strand_id
1 'polypeptide(L)'
;MLANVAVRTVLKSSAGVLRESGALCSVKPWTCSPAVITGPRISCVGGSFAVPPPVRHYARGVQKRRTAIESQLSDLTPTMPKLEYAAVPLAQTTDDIVKRLLSLELGSHRDKLNLKKEELISKVQRDENDRSSVEVRVAVLTTRIRNYQEHLQTHRKDKANKRRMLMAIDKRKKILKNMRLTNYEAFERVCEQLGITYTFPPEYYRRVTRRWLAKKAFCIKVFKEVQRKKAEQRLAMKQSSAQTDAAAANTAAATTQ
;
A
#
# COMPACT_ATOMS: atom_id res chain seq x y z
N MET A 1 -7.11 -1.94 -54.32
CA MET A 1 -5.75 -2.22 -54.81
C MET A 1 -4.80 -2.27 -53.61
N LEU A 2 -4.05 -3.38 -53.49
CA LEU A 2 -2.88 -3.64 -52.65
C LEU A 2 -3.13 -3.58 -51.11
N ALA A 3 -3.30 -4.69 -50.37
CA ALA A 3 -2.51 -5.91 -50.17
C ALA A 3 -1.15 -5.69 -49.44
N ASN A 4 -1.08 -6.31 -48.26
CA ASN A 4 0.06 -7.02 -47.63
C ASN A 4 1.40 -6.29 -47.35
N VAL A 5 1.92 -6.45 -46.13
CA VAL A 5 3.00 -7.40 -45.79
C VAL A 5 3.61 -7.01 -44.43
N ALA A 6 3.67 -7.99 -43.53
CA ALA A 6 4.36 -7.93 -42.26
C ALA A 6 5.89 -8.02 -42.43
N VAL A 7 6.66 -7.33 -41.58
CA VAL A 7 8.00 -7.80 -41.21
C VAL A 7 8.20 -7.64 -39.69
N ARG A 8 8.25 -8.80 -39.03
CA ARG A 8 8.84 -8.99 -37.71
C ARG A 8 10.34 -8.79 -37.82
N THR A 9 10.93 -7.98 -36.95
CA THR A 9 12.36 -8.10 -36.63
C THR A 9 12.51 -8.59 -35.19
N VAL A 10 12.83 -9.87 -35.12
CA VAL A 10 13.37 -10.55 -33.95
C VAL A 10 14.85 -10.17 -33.88
N LEU A 11 15.29 -9.56 -32.79
CA LEU A 11 16.71 -9.53 -32.44
C LEU A 11 16.91 -10.32 -31.16
N LYS A 12 17.34 -11.56 -31.39
CA LYS A 12 17.85 -12.53 -30.43
C LYS A 12 19.38 -12.46 -30.57
N SER A 13 20.08 -12.01 -29.54
CA SER A 13 21.53 -12.20 -29.38
C SER A 13 21.92 -11.68 -28.00
N SER A 14 22.69 -12.33 -27.16
CA SER A 14 23.21 -13.69 -27.07
C SER A 14 23.72 -13.80 -25.63
N ALA A 15 23.58 -14.97 -25.02
CA ALA A 15 24.17 -15.26 -23.73
C ALA A 15 25.69 -15.33 -23.89
N GLY A 16 26.42 -14.43 -23.24
CA GLY A 16 27.86 -14.51 -23.04
C GLY A 16 28.13 -14.96 -21.62
N VAL A 17 28.24 -16.28 -21.43
CA VAL A 17 28.86 -16.89 -20.26
C VAL A 17 30.37 -16.68 -20.42
N LEU A 18 30.98 -15.85 -19.57
CA LEU A 18 32.42 -15.89 -19.36
C LEU A 18 32.69 -16.39 -17.95
N ARG A 19 33.07 -17.67 -17.92
CA ARG A 19 33.77 -18.35 -16.84
C ARG A 19 35.25 -18.17 -17.14
N GLU A 20 35.94 -17.33 -16.40
CA GLU A 20 37.39 -17.39 -16.32
C GLU A 20 37.84 -17.41 -14.87
N SER A 21 38.81 -18.27 -14.68
CA SER A 21 39.34 -18.84 -13.47
C SER A 21 40.44 -17.95 -12.90
N GLY A 22 40.55 -17.91 -11.58
CA GLY A 22 41.83 -17.90 -10.86
C GLY A 22 42.86 -16.85 -11.23
N ALA A 23 42.87 -15.74 -10.48
CA ALA A 23 44.10 -15.08 -10.10
C ALA A 23 44.04 -14.74 -8.61
N LEU A 24 44.87 -15.42 -7.82
CA LEU A 24 45.15 -15.14 -6.43
C LEU A 24 45.78 -13.74 -6.33
N CYS A 25 44.98 -12.73 -6.02
CA CYS A 25 45.47 -11.43 -5.59
C CYS A 25 45.33 -11.33 -4.07
N SER A 26 46.47 -11.52 -3.40
CA SER A 26 46.71 -11.25 -1.98
C SER A 26 46.01 -9.96 -1.52
N VAL A 27 44.95 -10.10 -0.73
CA VAL A 27 44.30 -8.99 -0.04
C VAL A 27 45.25 -8.51 1.06
N LYS A 28 46.03 -7.46 0.75
CA LYS A 28 46.79 -6.72 1.77
C LYS A 28 45.79 -6.07 2.74
N PRO A 29 45.96 -6.21 4.07
CA PRO A 29 45.12 -5.52 5.04
C PRO A 29 45.25 -4.02 4.83
N TRP A 30 44.13 -3.32 4.72
CA TRP A 30 44.11 -1.86 4.79
C TRP A 30 44.55 -1.45 6.19
N THR A 31 45.82 -1.10 6.35
CA THR A 31 46.29 -0.34 7.49
C THR A 31 45.74 1.08 7.35
N CYS A 32 44.79 1.44 8.21
CA CYS A 32 44.36 2.82 8.37
C CYS A 32 45.53 3.65 8.89
N SER A 33 46.28 4.30 8.01
CA SER A 33 47.11 5.44 8.39
C SER A 33 46.19 6.60 8.81
N PRO A 34 46.33 7.17 10.02
CA PRO A 34 45.57 8.33 10.43
C PRO A 34 46.21 9.55 9.76
N ALA A 35 45.80 9.84 8.53
CA ALA A 35 46.09 11.12 7.90
C ALA A 35 45.31 12.22 8.63
N VAL A 36 45.95 12.76 9.67
CA VAL A 36 46.07 14.18 10.00
C VAL A 36 45.01 15.06 9.32
N ILE A 37 43.81 15.10 9.91
CA ILE A 37 42.92 16.26 9.79
C ILE A 37 43.38 17.24 10.88
N THR A 38 44.46 17.96 10.63
CA THR A 38 44.74 19.18 11.39
C THR A 38 43.82 20.28 10.87
N GLY A 39 42.60 20.30 11.40
CA GLY A 39 41.85 21.54 11.49
C GLY A 39 42.62 22.54 12.37
N PRO A 40 42.32 23.85 12.28
CA PRO A 40 43.01 24.87 13.07
C PRO A 40 42.92 24.49 14.55
N ARG A 41 44.09 24.32 15.18
CA ARG A 41 44.23 24.06 16.60
C ARG A 41 43.81 25.34 17.31
N ILE A 42 42.57 25.40 17.77
CA ILE A 42 42.06 26.49 18.61
C ILE A 42 42.96 26.54 19.83
N SER A 43 43.77 27.59 19.94
CA SER A 43 44.53 27.88 21.14
C SER A 43 43.55 28.07 22.29
N CYS A 44 43.56 27.16 23.25
CA CYS A 44 42.79 27.27 24.47
C CYS A 44 43.41 28.39 25.33
N VAL A 45 43.07 29.64 25.03
CA VAL A 45 43.21 30.74 26.00
C VAL A 45 42.19 30.46 27.09
N GLY A 46 42.69 30.30 28.32
CA GLY A 46 41.88 30.11 29.52
C GLY A 46 40.79 31.17 29.59
N GLY A 47 39.53 30.74 29.62
CA GLY A 47 38.36 31.61 29.73
C GLY A 47 37.34 31.52 28.59
N SER A 48 37.53 30.64 27.59
CA SER A 48 36.54 30.48 26.50
C SER A 48 35.61 29.30 26.78
N PHE A 49 34.38 29.56 27.23
CA PHE A 49 33.30 28.57 27.24
C PHE A 49 33.04 28.11 25.80
N ALA A 50 33.62 26.97 25.40
CA ALA A 50 33.28 26.32 24.15
C ALA A 50 31.82 25.87 24.24
N VAL A 51 30.91 26.58 23.56
CA VAL A 51 29.51 26.15 23.41
C VAL A 51 29.56 24.81 22.67
N PRO A 52 29.18 23.68 23.31
CA PRO A 52 29.15 22.41 22.61
C PRO A 52 28.22 22.54 21.39
N PRO A 53 28.54 21.92 20.23
CA PRO A 53 27.66 21.98 19.07
C PRO A 53 26.26 21.56 19.51
N PRO A 54 25.18 22.27 19.12
CA PRO A 54 23.86 21.96 19.60
C PRO A 54 23.53 20.53 19.15
N VAL A 55 23.62 19.59 20.09
CA VAL A 55 23.23 18.21 19.85
C VAL A 55 21.73 18.28 19.68
N ARG A 56 21.27 18.33 18.43
CA ARG A 56 19.86 18.26 18.05
C ARG A 56 19.37 16.83 18.35
N HIS A 57 19.33 16.46 19.63
CA HIS A 57 18.48 15.41 20.13
C HIS A 57 17.04 15.88 20.02
N TYR A 58 16.53 15.96 18.79
CA TYR A 58 15.08 15.91 18.65
C TYR A 58 14.67 14.57 19.22
N ALA A 59 14.00 14.59 20.37
CA ALA A 59 13.28 13.42 20.85
C ALA A 59 12.49 12.90 19.64
N ARG A 60 12.80 11.70 19.16
CA ARG A 60 12.00 11.10 18.09
C ARG A 60 10.58 11.10 18.62
N GLY A 61 9.67 11.79 17.92
CA GLY A 61 8.28 11.89 18.35
C GLY A 61 7.76 10.49 18.71
N VAL A 62 7.10 10.39 19.87
CA VAL A 62 6.59 9.13 20.40
C VAL A 62 5.83 8.43 19.29
N GLN A 63 6.38 7.30 18.82
CA GLN A 63 5.69 6.49 17.84
C GLN A 63 4.47 5.92 18.55
N LYS A 64 3.28 6.44 18.23
CA LYS A 64 2.03 5.83 18.71
C LYS A 64 2.11 4.34 18.40
N ARG A 65 2.00 3.49 19.43
CA ARG A 65 1.86 2.05 19.22
C ARG A 65 0.62 1.89 18.35
N ARG A 66 0.78 1.29 17.17
CA ARG A 66 -0.36 0.97 16.31
C ARG A 66 -1.31 0.08 17.12
N THR A 67 -2.60 0.39 17.07
CA THR A 67 -3.64 -0.47 17.64
C THR A 67 -3.48 -1.88 17.06
N ALA A 68 -3.70 -2.89 17.91
CA ALA A 68 -3.71 -4.27 17.44
C ALA A 68 -4.84 -4.41 16.41
N ILE A 69 -4.56 -5.08 15.29
CA ILE A 69 -5.60 -5.35 14.30
C ILE A 69 -6.40 -6.52 14.86
N GLU A 70 -7.71 -6.34 14.98
CA GLU A 70 -8.61 -7.38 15.45
C GLU A 70 -8.50 -8.63 14.56
N SER A 71 -8.49 -9.81 15.18
CA SER A 71 -8.45 -11.08 14.44
C SER A 71 -9.76 -11.27 13.68
N GLN A 72 -9.70 -11.78 12.46
CA GLN A 72 -10.89 -12.15 11.68
C GLN A 72 -11.67 -13.34 12.29
N LEU A 73 -11.10 -13.99 13.31
CA LEU A 73 -11.67 -15.15 13.98
C LEU A 73 -12.39 -14.79 15.28
N SER A 74 -12.46 -13.51 15.66
CA SER A 74 -13.12 -13.06 16.90
C SER A 74 -14.63 -13.36 16.90
N ASP A 75 -15.29 -13.32 15.73
CA ASP A 75 -16.72 -13.59 15.62
C ASP A 75 -17.11 -15.06 15.82
N LEU A 76 -16.14 -16.00 15.74
CA LEU A 76 -16.44 -17.43 15.82
C LEU A 76 -16.67 -17.85 17.27
N THR A 77 -17.84 -18.43 17.55
CA THR A 77 -18.12 -18.97 18.89
C THR A 77 -17.50 -20.37 19.04
N PRO A 78 -16.91 -20.72 20.20
CA PRO A 78 -16.29 -22.03 20.41
C PRO A 78 -17.26 -23.21 20.25
N THR A 79 -18.54 -22.99 20.55
CA THR A 79 -19.60 -24.02 20.51
C THR A 79 -20.03 -24.41 19.10
N MET A 80 -19.66 -23.63 18.06
CA MET A 80 -20.01 -23.95 16.68
C MET A 80 -19.40 -25.29 16.24
N PRO A 81 -20.11 -26.13 15.47
CA PRO A 81 -19.56 -27.35 14.89
C PRO A 81 -18.53 -27.02 13.81
N LYS A 82 -17.55 -27.92 13.61
CA LYS A 82 -16.66 -27.86 12.45
C LYS A 82 -17.47 -27.99 11.16
N LEU A 83 -17.00 -27.33 10.10
CA LEU A 83 -17.68 -27.24 8.80
C LEU A 83 -18.16 -28.59 8.26
N GLU A 84 -17.31 -29.61 8.31
CA GLU A 84 -17.56 -30.93 7.71
C GLU A 84 -18.74 -31.66 8.35
N TYR A 85 -19.02 -31.42 9.63
CA TYR A 85 -20.08 -32.10 10.36
C TYR A 85 -21.38 -31.30 10.43
N ALA A 86 -21.35 -30.01 10.06
CA ALA A 86 -22.52 -29.14 10.13
C ALA A 86 -23.69 -29.62 9.24
N ALA A 87 -23.39 -30.24 8.10
CA ALA A 87 -24.39 -30.75 7.17
C ALA A 87 -24.98 -32.12 7.58
N VAL A 88 -24.41 -32.80 8.58
CA VAL A 88 -24.84 -34.16 8.98
C VAL A 88 -25.93 -34.05 10.05
N PRO A 89 -27.19 -34.46 9.78
CA PRO A 89 -28.29 -34.33 10.74
C PRO A 89 -28.04 -35.06 12.07
N LEU A 90 -27.31 -36.18 12.01
CA LEU A 90 -26.98 -37.00 13.17
C LEU A 90 -26.05 -36.26 14.17
N ALA A 91 -25.29 -35.26 13.71
CA ALA A 91 -24.38 -34.50 14.57
C ALA A 91 -25.10 -33.60 15.59
N GLN A 92 -26.37 -33.25 15.34
CA GLN A 92 -27.18 -32.44 16.25
C GLN A 92 -27.94 -33.29 17.28
N THR A 93 -28.20 -34.55 16.94
CA THR A 93 -28.99 -35.48 17.77
C THR A 93 -28.14 -36.19 18.81
N THR A 94 -26.82 -36.24 18.60
CA THR A 94 -25.86 -36.95 19.46
C THR A 94 -25.64 -36.27 20.81
N ASP A 95 -25.00 -37.02 21.71
CA ASP A 95 -24.68 -36.59 23.07
C ASP A 95 -23.85 -35.30 23.12
N ASP A 96 -23.97 -34.57 24.24
CA ASP A 96 -23.28 -33.30 24.44
C ASP A 96 -21.75 -33.43 24.42
N ILE A 97 -21.22 -34.58 24.84
CA ILE A 97 -19.79 -34.90 24.76
C ILE A 97 -19.34 -34.95 23.30
N VAL A 98 -20.10 -35.66 22.45
CA VAL A 98 -19.80 -35.78 21.02
C VAL A 98 -19.94 -34.43 20.34
N LYS A 99 -20.97 -33.64 20.67
CA LYS A 99 -21.12 -32.26 20.18
C LYS A 99 -19.89 -31.40 20.52
N ARG A 100 -19.36 -31.52 21.74
CA ARG A 100 -18.14 -30.80 22.14
C ARG A 100 -16.90 -31.25 21.36
N LEU A 101 -16.72 -32.55 21.12
CA LEU A 101 -15.61 -33.08 20.29
C LEU A 101 -15.65 -32.58 18.84
N LEU A 102 -16.86 -32.41 18.30
CA LEU A 102 -17.09 -31.91 16.95
C LEU A 102 -17.12 -30.37 16.86
N SER A 103 -17.00 -29.67 17.98
CA SER A 103 -17.01 -28.21 18.05
C SER A 103 -15.66 -27.56 17.70
N LEU A 104 -15.68 -26.24 17.50
CA LEU A 104 -14.48 -25.40 17.29
C LEU A 104 -13.65 -25.17 18.54
N GLU A 105 -14.21 -25.41 19.73
CA GLU A 105 -13.48 -25.36 21.00
C GLU A 105 -12.26 -26.28 20.93
N LEU A 106 -12.49 -27.52 20.47
CA LEU A 106 -11.47 -28.56 20.28
C LEU A 106 -10.97 -28.63 18.82
N GLY A 107 -11.29 -27.62 18.01
CA GLY A 107 -10.89 -27.53 16.60
C GLY A 107 -9.49 -26.96 16.41
N SER A 108 -8.83 -27.36 15.33
CA SER A 108 -7.56 -26.76 14.91
C SER A 108 -7.79 -25.33 14.39
N HIS A 109 -6.73 -24.51 14.38
CA HIS A 109 -6.75 -23.21 13.69
C HIS A 109 -7.19 -23.35 12.21
N ARG A 110 -6.83 -24.45 11.57
CA ARG A 110 -7.25 -24.76 10.20
C ARG A 110 -8.77 -24.88 10.06
N ASP A 111 -9.44 -25.45 11.06
CA ASP A 111 -10.90 -25.67 11.02
C ASP A 111 -11.64 -24.34 11.13
N LYS A 112 -11.14 -23.44 12.01
CA LYS A 112 -11.62 -22.06 12.13
C LYS A 112 -11.44 -21.28 10.83
N LEU A 113 -10.27 -21.44 10.17
CA LEU A 113 -10.01 -20.82 8.86
C LEU A 113 -10.89 -21.38 7.75
N ASN A 114 -11.22 -22.67 7.78
CA ASN A 114 -12.12 -23.28 6.79
C ASN A 114 -13.52 -22.68 6.91
N LEU A 115 -14.06 -22.51 8.11
CA LEU A 115 -15.34 -21.83 8.30
C LEU A 115 -15.33 -20.39 7.79
N LYS A 116 -14.35 -19.57 8.20
CA LYS A 116 -14.22 -18.18 7.70
C LYS A 116 -14.01 -18.10 6.19
N LYS A 117 -13.34 -19.10 5.61
CA LYS A 117 -13.18 -19.20 4.17
C LYS A 117 -14.53 -19.44 3.50
N GLU A 118 -15.31 -20.40 3.97
CA GLU A 118 -16.66 -20.65 3.43
C GLU A 118 -17.59 -19.44 3.62
N GLU A 119 -17.61 -18.81 4.80
CA GLU A 119 -18.38 -17.58 5.05
C GLU A 119 -18.09 -16.47 4.03
N LEU A 120 -16.81 -16.30 3.66
CA LEU A 120 -16.40 -15.29 2.68
C LEU A 120 -16.70 -15.72 1.24
N ILE A 121 -16.68 -17.02 0.95
CA ILE A 121 -17.07 -17.58 -0.35
C ILE A 121 -18.58 -17.38 -0.55
N SER A 122 -19.40 -17.75 0.44
CA SER A 122 -20.87 -17.66 0.36
C SER A 122 -21.38 -16.24 0.09
N LYS A 123 -20.68 -15.21 0.57
CA LYS A 123 -21.04 -13.81 0.27
C LYS A 123 -20.92 -13.48 -1.22
N VAL A 124 -19.91 -14.04 -1.86
CA VAL A 124 -19.36 -13.60 -3.14
C VAL A 124 -19.68 -14.55 -4.29
N GLN A 125 -19.94 -15.83 -4.00
CA GLN A 125 -20.25 -16.85 -4.99
C GLN A 125 -21.48 -16.50 -5.82
N ARG A 126 -21.51 -17.01 -7.06
CA ARG A 126 -22.67 -16.87 -7.97
C ARG A 126 -23.70 -17.95 -7.70
N ASP A 127 -23.21 -19.18 -7.61
CA ASP A 127 -23.98 -20.39 -7.34
C ASP A 127 -23.45 -21.07 -6.07
N GLU A 128 -24.25 -21.93 -5.45
CA GLU A 128 -23.89 -22.62 -4.20
C GLU A 128 -22.69 -23.56 -4.34
N ASN A 129 -22.49 -24.11 -5.55
CA ASN A 129 -21.42 -25.06 -5.85
C ASN A 129 -20.19 -24.41 -6.53
N ASP A 130 -20.15 -23.08 -6.63
CA ASP A 130 -19.05 -22.39 -7.30
C ASP A 130 -17.78 -22.33 -6.43
N ARG A 131 -16.71 -22.98 -6.91
CA ARG A 131 -15.41 -23.05 -6.21
C ARG A 131 -14.27 -22.38 -6.96
N SER A 132 -14.43 -22.12 -8.26
CA SER A 132 -13.33 -21.77 -9.15
C SER A 132 -13.46 -20.41 -9.82
N SER A 133 -14.60 -19.73 -9.66
CA SER A 133 -14.79 -18.41 -10.22
C SER A 133 -13.75 -17.38 -9.77
N VAL A 134 -13.71 -16.27 -10.50
CA VAL A 134 -12.70 -15.23 -10.27
C VAL A 134 -12.95 -14.55 -8.91
N GLU A 135 -14.23 -14.35 -8.60
CA GLU A 135 -14.79 -13.80 -7.38
C GLU A 135 -14.41 -14.65 -6.15
N VAL A 136 -14.68 -15.97 -6.22
CA VAL A 136 -14.37 -16.92 -5.15
C VAL A 136 -12.87 -16.98 -4.89
N ARG A 137 -12.03 -16.93 -5.93
CA ARG A 137 -10.57 -16.87 -5.76
C ARG A 137 -10.11 -15.61 -5.02
N VAL A 138 -10.77 -14.46 -5.22
CA VAL A 138 -10.48 -13.23 -4.46
C VAL A 138 -10.85 -13.40 -2.98
N ALA A 139 -12.00 -14.02 -2.68
CA ALA A 139 -12.42 -14.32 -1.31
C ALA A 139 -11.39 -15.21 -0.60
N VAL A 140 -10.99 -16.33 -1.23
CA VAL A 140 -9.98 -17.27 -0.69
C VAL A 140 -8.64 -16.59 -0.43
N LEU A 141 -8.16 -15.75 -1.35
CA LEU A 141 -6.93 -14.98 -1.15
C LEU A 141 -7.08 -13.99 0.01
N THR A 142 -8.24 -13.39 0.19
CA THR A 142 -8.53 -12.45 1.26
C THR A 142 -8.48 -13.12 2.63
N THR A 143 -9.08 -14.30 2.80
CA THR A 143 -8.97 -15.09 4.04
C THR A 143 -7.51 -15.41 4.39
N ARG A 144 -6.72 -15.81 3.38
CA ARG A 144 -5.28 -16.11 3.56
C ARG A 144 -4.49 -14.87 3.95
N ILE A 145 -4.75 -13.72 3.32
CA ILE A 145 -4.06 -12.46 3.63
C ILE A 145 -4.33 -12.04 5.08
N ARG A 146 -5.59 -12.08 5.52
CA ARG A 146 -5.98 -11.76 6.90
C ARG A 146 -5.31 -12.69 7.91
N ASN A 147 -5.26 -14.00 7.62
CA ASN A 147 -4.53 -14.95 8.46
C ASN A 147 -3.02 -14.65 8.56
N TYR A 148 -2.37 -14.30 7.43
CA TYR A 148 -0.96 -13.88 7.46
C TYR A 148 -0.75 -12.59 8.25
N GLN A 149 -1.70 -11.65 8.19
CA GLN A 149 -1.62 -10.41 8.95
C GLN A 149 -1.63 -10.69 10.45
N GLU A 150 -2.50 -11.57 10.94
CA GLU A 150 -2.54 -12.00 12.34
C GLU A 150 -1.22 -12.67 12.78
N HIS A 151 -0.75 -13.67 12.01
CA HIS A 151 0.52 -14.36 12.31
C HIS A 151 1.72 -13.40 12.37
N LEU A 152 1.78 -12.42 11.47
CA LEU A 152 2.90 -11.47 11.42
C LEU A 152 2.84 -10.39 12.50
N GLN A 153 1.68 -10.18 13.15
CA GLN A 153 1.59 -9.28 14.29
C GLN A 153 2.39 -9.80 15.48
N THR A 154 2.25 -11.11 15.76
CA THR A 154 3.02 -11.82 16.80
C THR A 154 4.44 -12.11 16.30
N HIS A 155 4.60 -12.61 15.08
CA HIS A 155 5.89 -13.05 14.52
C HIS A 155 6.47 -12.09 13.47
N ARG A 156 6.84 -10.88 13.87
CA ARG A 156 7.34 -9.82 12.96
C ARG A 156 8.65 -10.14 12.21
N LYS A 157 9.44 -11.07 12.74
CA LYS A 157 10.75 -11.45 12.16
C LYS A 157 10.63 -12.49 11.04
N ASP A 158 9.48 -13.17 10.92
CA ASP A 158 9.25 -14.17 9.88
C ASP A 158 9.15 -13.54 8.48
N LYS A 159 10.20 -13.68 7.68
CA LYS A 159 10.28 -13.11 6.33
C LYS A 159 9.63 -14.01 5.28
N ALA A 160 9.57 -15.31 5.52
CA ALA A 160 8.98 -16.27 4.60
C ALA A 160 7.48 -16.03 4.47
N ASN A 161 6.78 -15.92 5.60
CA ASN A 161 5.35 -15.65 5.60
C ASN A 161 5.02 -14.22 5.15
N LYS A 162 5.88 -13.23 5.47
CA LYS A 162 5.75 -11.88 4.91
C LYS A 162 5.83 -11.87 3.38
N ARG A 163 6.78 -12.61 2.80
CA ARG A 163 6.89 -12.77 1.34
C ARG A 163 5.64 -13.43 0.75
N ARG A 164 5.15 -14.52 1.37
CA ARG A 164 3.93 -15.22 0.94
C ARG A 164 2.70 -14.29 0.97
N MET A 165 2.56 -13.47 2.01
CA MET A 165 1.50 -12.47 2.13
C MET A 165 1.55 -11.44 1.00
N LEU A 166 2.73 -10.85 0.74
CA LEU A 166 2.89 -9.88 -0.35
C LEU A 166 2.56 -10.50 -1.71
N MET A 167 3.02 -11.71 -1.97
CA MET A 167 2.66 -12.45 -3.19
C MET A 167 1.15 -12.70 -3.31
N ALA A 168 0.47 -13.02 -2.21
CA ALA A 168 -0.98 -13.19 -2.21
C ALA A 168 -1.72 -11.87 -2.48
N ILE A 169 -1.25 -10.75 -1.92
CA ILE A 169 -1.79 -9.41 -2.19
C ILE A 169 -1.64 -9.06 -3.67
N ASP A 170 -0.48 -9.30 -4.27
CA ASP A 170 -0.23 -8.99 -5.68
C ASP A 170 -1.05 -9.89 -6.62
N LYS A 171 -1.17 -11.19 -6.29
CA LYS A 171 -2.08 -12.10 -7.01
C LYS A 171 -3.52 -11.61 -6.95
N ARG A 172 -4.01 -11.19 -5.77
CA ARG A 172 -5.36 -10.65 -5.60
C ARG A 172 -5.56 -9.37 -6.43
N LYS A 173 -4.59 -8.45 -6.41
CA LYS A 173 -4.63 -7.23 -7.23
C LYS A 173 -4.69 -7.53 -8.73
N LYS A 174 -3.92 -8.52 -9.21
CA LYS A 174 -3.97 -8.95 -10.62
C LYS A 174 -5.34 -9.49 -10.99
N ILE A 175 -5.95 -10.29 -10.11
CA ILE A 175 -7.29 -10.83 -10.34
C ILE A 175 -8.33 -9.69 -10.38
N LEU A 176 -8.31 -8.77 -9.43
CA LEU A 176 -9.21 -7.62 -9.40
C LEU A 176 -9.05 -6.72 -10.64
N LYS A 177 -7.82 -6.51 -11.10
CA LYS A 177 -7.55 -5.79 -12.36
C LYS A 177 -8.24 -6.48 -13.53
N ASN A 178 -8.11 -7.80 -13.63
CA ASN A 178 -8.73 -8.56 -14.72
C ASN A 178 -10.26 -8.51 -14.63
N MET A 179 -10.84 -8.70 -13.44
CA MET A 179 -12.29 -8.60 -13.23
C MET A 179 -12.83 -7.25 -13.70
N ARG A 180 -12.17 -6.16 -13.30
CA ARG A 180 -12.58 -4.80 -13.68
C ARG A 180 -12.57 -4.57 -15.20
N LEU A 181 -11.75 -5.31 -15.96
CA LEU A 181 -11.72 -5.24 -17.42
C LEU A 181 -12.81 -6.10 -18.07
N THR A 182 -13.20 -7.21 -17.44
CA THR A 182 -14.14 -8.18 -18.02
C THR A 182 -15.59 -7.95 -17.59
N ASN A 183 -15.84 -7.72 -16.30
CA ASN A 183 -17.16 -7.49 -15.73
C ASN A 183 -17.04 -6.51 -14.55
N TYR A 184 -17.56 -5.30 -14.76
CA TYR A 184 -17.47 -4.22 -13.77
C TYR A 184 -18.41 -4.41 -12.59
N GLU A 185 -19.64 -4.86 -12.82
CA GLU A 185 -20.66 -5.08 -11.78
C GLU A 185 -20.19 -6.11 -10.75
N ALA A 186 -19.65 -7.24 -11.24
CA ALA A 186 -19.08 -8.26 -10.37
C ALA A 186 -17.87 -7.75 -9.57
N PHE A 187 -17.06 -6.87 -10.17
CA PHE A 187 -15.92 -6.24 -9.49
C PHE A 187 -16.38 -5.33 -8.34
N GLU A 188 -17.40 -4.49 -8.57
CA GLU A 188 -17.95 -3.58 -7.57
C GLU A 188 -18.56 -4.35 -6.39
N ARG A 189 -19.43 -5.33 -6.67
CA ARG A 189 -20.02 -6.22 -5.66
C ARG A 189 -18.96 -6.89 -4.78
N VAL A 190 -17.89 -7.42 -5.38
CA VAL A 190 -16.80 -8.08 -4.64
C VAL A 190 -16.02 -7.09 -3.76
N CYS A 191 -15.79 -5.86 -4.24
CA CYS A 191 -15.10 -4.84 -3.47
C CYS A 191 -15.91 -4.40 -2.25
N GLU A 192 -17.22 -4.24 -2.40
CA GLU A 192 -18.15 -3.89 -1.31
C GLU A 192 -18.23 -5.01 -0.27
N GLN A 193 -18.55 -6.23 -0.70
CA GLN A 193 -18.77 -7.36 0.20
C GLN A 193 -17.53 -7.75 1.01
N LEU A 194 -16.33 -7.62 0.43
CA LEU A 194 -15.07 -7.95 1.10
C LEU A 194 -14.40 -6.75 1.77
N GLY A 195 -14.93 -5.53 1.58
CA GLY A 195 -14.35 -4.29 2.08
C GLY A 195 -12.97 -3.97 1.47
N ILE A 196 -12.81 -4.15 0.16
CA ILE A 196 -11.54 -3.96 -0.54
C ILE A 196 -11.57 -2.65 -1.34
N THR A 197 -10.68 -1.71 -1.00
CA THR A 197 -10.45 -0.51 -1.82
C THR A 197 -9.44 -0.80 -2.92
N TYR A 198 -9.86 -0.69 -4.18
CA TYR A 198 -8.96 -0.82 -5.33
C TYR A 198 -8.24 0.51 -5.62
N THR A 199 -6.92 0.49 -5.57
CA THR A 199 -6.07 1.65 -5.90
C THR A 199 -5.28 1.39 -7.16
N PHE A 200 -5.28 2.34 -8.10
CA PHE A 200 -4.46 2.26 -9.30
C PHE A 200 -2.96 2.24 -8.95
N PRO A 201 -2.15 1.40 -9.63
CA PRO A 201 -0.71 1.49 -9.49
C PRO A 201 -0.20 2.82 -10.04
N PRO A 202 0.82 3.44 -9.41
CA PRO A 202 1.43 4.63 -9.96
C PRO A 202 2.12 4.29 -11.29
N GLU A 203 2.17 5.25 -12.19
CA GLU A 203 2.83 5.10 -13.50
C GLU A 203 4.33 4.78 -13.36
N TYR A 204 5.01 5.43 -12.42
CA TYR A 204 6.45 5.25 -12.19
C TYR A 204 6.77 4.98 -10.72
N TYR A 205 7.57 3.95 -10.47
CA TYR A 205 8.14 3.66 -9.15
C TYR A 205 9.47 4.41 -8.98
N ARG A 206 9.43 5.63 -8.42
CA ARG A 206 10.64 6.42 -8.12
C ARG A 206 11.00 6.33 -6.64
N ARG A 207 12.29 6.21 -6.33
CA ARG A 207 12.77 6.33 -4.94
C ARG A 207 12.74 7.79 -4.51
N VAL A 208 11.98 8.05 -3.45
CA VAL A 208 11.80 9.38 -2.89
C VAL A 208 12.98 9.74 -1.99
N THR A 209 13.85 10.64 -2.45
CA THR A 209 15.01 11.14 -1.68
C THR A 209 14.64 12.37 -0.85
N ARG A 210 15.38 12.64 0.24
CA ARG A 210 15.16 13.82 1.10
C ARG A 210 15.23 15.14 0.30
N ARG A 211 16.21 15.26 -0.60
CA ARG A 211 16.36 16.42 -1.50
C ARG A 211 15.13 16.60 -2.39
N TRP A 212 14.62 15.51 -2.98
CA TRP A 212 13.43 15.56 -3.83
C TRP A 212 12.18 15.97 -3.04
N LEU A 213 11.99 15.45 -1.82
CA LEU A 213 10.88 15.85 -0.95
C LEU A 213 10.90 17.34 -0.63
N ALA A 214 12.06 17.86 -0.20
CA ALA A 214 12.22 19.28 0.11
C ALA A 214 11.93 20.16 -1.11
N LYS A 215 12.50 19.81 -2.27
CA LYS A 215 12.26 20.53 -3.53
C LYS A 215 10.78 20.48 -3.91
N LYS A 216 10.14 19.32 -3.87
CA LYS A 216 8.73 19.17 -4.25
C LYS A 216 7.80 19.95 -3.30
N ALA A 217 8.05 19.90 -1.99
CA ALA A 217 7.29 20.67 -1.00
C ALA A 217 7.44 22.18 -1.22
N PHE A 218 8.66 22.65 -1.49
CA PHE A 218 8.92 24.04 -1.84
C PHE A 218 8.17 24.46 -3.12
N CYS A 219 8.27 23.68 -4.19
CA CYS A 219 7.56 23.97 -5.43
C CYS A 219 6.04 24.04 -5.24
N ILE A 220 5.45 23.17 -4.40
CA ILE A 220 4.01 23.22 -4.08
C ILE A 220 3.67 24.53 -3.36
N LYS A 221 4.48 24.97 -2.39
CA LYS A 221 4.27 26.24 -1.69
C LYS A 221 4.33 27.43 -2.65
N VAL A 222 5.39 27.50 -3.47
CA VAL A 222 5.55 28.55 -4.48
C VAL A 222 4.37 28.57 -5.46
N PHE A 223 3.93 27.40 -5.93
CA PHE A 223 2.78 27.29 -6.81
C PHE A 223 1.52 27.89 -6.17
N LYS A 224 1.22 27.55 -4.91
CA LYS A 224 0.06 28.09 -4.18
C LYS A 224 0.13 29.60 -4.03
N GLU A 225 1.30 30.15 -3.69
CA GLU A 225 1.50 31.59 -3.55
C GLU A 225 1.31 32.34 -4.89
N VAL A 226 1.83 31.78 -5.99
CA VAL A 226 1.62 32.36 -7.32
C VAL A 226 0.15 32.33 -7.72
N GLN A 227 -0.58 31.24 -7.43
CA GLN A 227 -2.01 31.18 -7.70
C GLN A 227 -2.80 32.19 -6.87
N ARG A 228 -2.43 32.40 -5.60
CA ARG A 228 -3.06 33.42 -4.74
C ARG A 228 -2.90 34.82 -5.33
N LYS A 229 -1.68 35.21 -5.69
CA LYS A 229 -1.41 36.51 -6.32
C LYS A 229 -2.16 36.71 -7.64
N LYS A 230 -2.22 35.68 -8.49
CA LYS A 230 -2.99 35.74 -9.74
C LYS A 230 -4.49 35.89 -9.50
N ALA A 231 -5.03 35.25 -8.47
CA ALA A 231 -6.43 35.39 -8.09
C ALA A 231 -6.73 36.82 -7.59
N GLU A 232 -5.87 37.38 -6.74
CA GLU A 232 -5.95 38.76 -6.26
C GLU A 232 -5.93 39.75 -7.44
N GLN A 233 -5.00 39.58 -8.39
CA GLN A 233 -4.92 40.41 -9.60
C GLN A 233 -6.18 40.32 -10.47
N ARG A 234 -6.74 39.11 -10.66
CA ARG A 234 -7.99 38.92 -11.42
C ARG A 234 -9.19 39.59 -10.74
N LEU A 235 -9.28 39.51 -9.42
CA LEU A 235 -10.32 40.20 -8.66
C LEU A 235 -10.19 41.71 -8.78
N ALA A 236 -8.98 42.25 -8.67
CA ALA A 236 -8.71 43.68 -8.85
C ALA A 236 -9.09 44.16 -10.26
N MET A 237 -8.71 43.42 -11.31
CA MET A 237 -9.10 43.74 -12.69
C MET A 237 -10.63 43.69 -12.91
N LYS A 238 -11.33 42.75 -12.26
CA LYS A 238 -12.79 42.67 -12.32
C LYS A 238 -13.46 43.82 -11.57
N GLN A 239 -12.91 44.23 -10.44
CA GLN A 239 -13.38 45.40 -9.70
C GLN A 239 -13.17 46.68 -10.50
N SER A 240 -11.99 46.85 -11.13
CA SER A 240 -11.73 48.01 -11.97
C SER A 240 -12.64 48.04 -13.20
N SER A 241 -12.88 46.91 -13.88
CA SER A 241 -13.80 46.87 -15.02
C SER A 241 -15.24 47.18 -14.61
N ALA A 242 -15.71 46.62 -13.48
CA ALA A 242 -17.03 46.93 -12.95
C ALA A 242 -17.17 48.42 -12.57
N GLN A 243 -16.11 49.02 -12.03
CA GLN A 243 -16.07 50.45 -11.74
C GLN A 243 -16.10 51.31 -13.01
N THR A 244 -15.36 50.93 -14.06
CA THR A 244 -15.39 51.64 -15.34
C THR A 244 -16.76 51.52 -16.02
N ASP A 245 -17.37 50.34 -15.99
CA ASP A 245 -18.69 50.10 -16.58
C ASP A 245 -19.78 50.88 -15.83
N ALA A 246 -19.72 50.91 -14.50
CA ALA A 246 -20.62 51.72 -13.67
C ALA A 246 -20.44 53.23 -13.92
N ALA A 247 -19.20 53.70 -14.06
CA ALA A 247 -18.91 55.08 -14.41
C ALA A 247 -19.45 55.45 -15.80
N ALA A 248 -19.27 54.57 -16.80
CA ALA A 248 -19.78 54.76 -18.16
C ALA A 248 -21.32 54.80 -18.20
N ALA A 249 -21.99 53.92 -17.45
CA ALA A 249 -23.46 53.91 -17.32
C ALA A 249 -23.99 55.21 -16.69
N ASN A 250 -23.32 55.71 -15.64
CA ASN A 250 -23.68 56.98 -15.01
C ASN A 250 -23.50 58.19 -15.95
N THR A 251 -22.43 58.22 -16.77
CA THR A 251 -22.23 59.28 -17.78
C THR A 251 -23.25 59.23 -18.91
N ALA A 252 -23.64 58.02 -19.37
CA ALA A 252 -24.66 57.85 -20.39
C ALA A 252 -26.05 58.28 -19.88
N ALA A 253 -26.38 57.94 -18.63
CA ALA A 253 -27.62 58.39 -17.98
C ALA A 253 -27.68 59.93 -17.85
N ALA A 254 -26.54 60.59 -17.59
CA ALA A 254 -26.46 62.05 -17.49
C ALA A 254 -26.58 62.78 -18.85
N THR A 255 -26.27 62.12 -19.97
CA THR A 255 -26.35 62.72 -21.33
C THR A 255 -27.74 62.56 -21.95
N THR A 256 -28.60 61.71 -21.40
CA THR A 256 -29.96 61.43 -21.93
C THR A 256 -31.05 62.31 -21.26
N GLN A 257 -30.65 63.23 -20.37
CA GLN A 257 -31.50 64.25 -19.74
C GLN A 257 -31.23 65.61 -20.39
#